data_AF-Q8KY23-F1
#
_entry.id   AF-Q8KY23-F1
#
_cell.length_a   1.000
_cell.length_b   1.000
_cell.length_c   1.000
_cell.angle_alpha   90.00
_cell.angle_beta   90.00
_cell.angle_gamma   90.00
#
_symmetry.space_group_name_H-M   'P 1'
#
loop_
_entity.id
_entity.type
_entity.pdbx_description
1 polymer ?
#
loop_
_entity_poly.entity_id
_entity_poly.type
_entity_poly.pdbx_seq_one_letter_code
_entity_poly.pdbx_strand_id
1 'polypeptide(L)'
;MKNVLFASVSLFILIAGPVSADQQQFPAKLAAQAILPANTMVAAPADAPDFLKHSGKFTTPDRKRTEALGTVPGKDGARVTDLKLPFVGQPIQGFSGIKTMADGTFWTLSDNGFGSKANSSDSMLFLHQMRFDWTANKAEVVKNLFLSDPNKIAPFPIVLEGTEKRYLTGADFDIESIQPVADGFWLGDEFGPYLLKVDIEGHLTDVIPTTLDGKPVLSPDNPLIQLPGNPAAKMPVFNLKRSGGFEGLAMSKDGSKLYGLLEGAIYGDNGTMETADGHTAIRIIEF
;
A
#
# COMPACT_ATOMS: atom_id res chain seq x y z
N MET A 1 -4.90 48.96 69.73
CA MET A 1 -5.25 49.35 68.33
C MET A 1 -4.03 49.12 67.45
N LYS A 2 -4.21 48.30 66.41
CA LYS A 2 -3.41 48.15 65.17
C LYS A 2 -1.98 47.60 65.24
N ASN A 3 -1.95 46.30 64.97
CA ASN A 3 -0.87 45.47 64.43
C ASN A 3 -0.33 46.02 63.10
N VAL A 4 0.98 45.88 62.84
CA VAL A 4 1.51 45.48 61.51
C VAL A 4 2.88 44.79 61.72
N LEU A 5 2.95 43.47 61.58
CA LEU A 5 4.20 42.75 61.31
C LEU A 5 3.96 41.96 60.02
N PHE A 6 4.65 42.34 58.95
CA PHE A 6 4.55 41.70 57.64
C PHE A 6 5.24 40.33 57.70
N ALA A 7 4.44 39.26 57.56
CA ALA A 7 4.95 37.93 57.25
C ALA A 7 5.03 37.78 55.72
N SER A 8 6.25 37.63 55.23
CA SER A 8 6.54 37.33 53.82
C SER A 8 6.17 35.88 53.52
N VAL A 9 5.04 35.65 52.86
CA VAL A 9 4.72 34.35 52.24
C VAL A 9 4.98 34.49 50.74
N SER A 10 6.07 33.90 50.28
CA SER A 10 6.38 33.73 48.86
C SER A 10 5.42 32.71 48.26
N LEU A 11 4.39 33.20 47.58
CA LEU A 11 3.47 32.38 46.81
C LEU A 11 4.05 32.18 45.40
N PHE A 12 4.81 31.09 45.20
CA PHE A 12 5.15 30.61 43.86
C PHE A 12 3.90 29.99 43.22
N ILE A 13 3.11 30.80 42.50
CA ILE A 13 2.11 30.28 41.58
C ILE A 13 2.86 29.84 40.31
N LEU A 14 3.09 28.54 40.19
CA LEU A 14 3.40 27.91 38.91
C LEU A 14 2.19 28.07 38.00
N ILE A 15 2.21 29.08 37.14
CA ILE A 15 1.26 29.24 36.05
C ILE A 15 1.60 28.15 35.03
N ALA A 16 0.95 26.98 35.16
CA ALA A 16 0.84 26.02 34.08
C ALA A 16 -0.10 26.62 33.03
N GLY A 17 0.44 27.49 32.16
CA GLY A 17 -0.27 27.93 30.97
C GLY A 17 -0.46 26.73 30.03
N PRO A 18 -1.64 26.56 29.41
CA PRO A 18 -1.79 25.57 28.35
C PRO A 18 -0.80 25.92 27.24
N VAL A 19 0.10 24.99 26.92
CA VAL A 19 0.84 25.03 25.66
C VAL A 19 -0.18 24.72 24.56
N SER A 20 -0.89 25.75 24.12
CA SER A 20 -1.54 25.72 22.82
C SER A 20 -0.41 25.83 21.80
N ALA A 21 0.01 24.70 21.25
CA ALA A 21 0.70 24.73 19.97
C ALA A 21 -0.28 25.34 18.98
N ASP A 22 -0.12 26.62 18.65
CA ASP A 22 -0.86 27.26 17.56
C ASP A 22 -0.63 26.39 16.32
N GLN A 23 -1.66 25.61 15.94
CA GLN A 23 -1.64 24.90 14.68
C GLN A 23 -1.57 25.96 13.59
N GLN A 24 -0.39 26.12 13.00
CA GLN A 24 -0.20 27.00 11.86
C GLN A 24 -1.22 26.61 10.80
N GLN A 25 -2.18 27.49 10.54
CA GLN A 25 -3.13 27.28 9.46
C GLN A 25 -2.37 27.47 8.14
N PHE A 26 -2.37 26.42 7.31
CA PHE A 26 -1.88 26.48 5.94
C PHE A 26 -3.08 26.63 5.01
N PRO A 27 -3.48 27.88 4.64
CA PRO A 27 -4.65 28.07 3.80
C PRO A 27 -4.42 27.44 2.42
N ALA A 28 -5.33 26.55 2.03
CA ALA A 28 -5.33 25.92 0.71
C ALA A 28 -6.66 26.21 -0.01
N LYS A 29 -6.61 26.37 -1.33
CA LYS A 29 -7.79 26.53 -2.19
C LYS A 29 -7.83 25.38 -3.19
N LEU A 30 -8.97 24.68 -3.27
CA LEU A 30 -9.20 23.69 -4.32
C LEU A 30 -9.17 24.40 -5.68
N ALA A 31 -8.15 24.09 -6.49
CA ALA A 31 -7.96 24.70 -7.80
C ALA A 31 -8.80 23.99 -8.88
N ALA A 32 -8.85 22.66 -8.84
CA ALA A 32 -9.64 21.82 -9.73
C ALA A 32 -9.83 20.43 -9.11
N GLN A 33 -10.72 19.62 -9.69
CA GLN A 33 -10.93 18.23 -9.32
C GLN A 33 -11.21 17.39 -10.57
N ALA A 34 -11.03 16.08 -10.47
CA ALA A 34 -11.44 15.11 -11.48
C ALA A 34 -12.13 13.94 -10.76
N ILE A 35 -13.23 13.44 -11.31
CA ILE A 35 -14.08 12.44 -10.67
C ILE A 35 -14.01 11.13 -11.45
N LEU A 36 -13.70 10.04 -10.73
CA LEU A 36 -13.87 8.65 -11.18
C LEU A 36 -15.10 8.05 -10.48
N PRO A 37 -16.15 7.59 -11.19
CA PRO A 37 -17.33 7.01 -10.57
C PRO A 37 -17.01 5.78 -9.71
N ALA A 38 -17.58 5.71 -8.50
CA ALA A 38 -17.35 4.66 -7.48
C ALA A 38 -17.37 3.22 -8.06
N ASN A 39 -18.31 2.96 -8.95
CA ASN A 39 -18.56 1.66 -9.57
C ASN A 39 -17.77 1.44 -10.88
N THR A 40 -16.64 2.13 -11.07
CA THR A 40 -15.80 1.93 -12.25
C THR A 40 -15.07 0.59 -12.14
N MET A 41 -15.44 -0.34 -13.03
CA MET A 41 -14.95 -1.72 -13.07
C MET A 41 -14.29 -2.00 -14.42
N VAL A 42 -13.37 -2.95 -14.45
CA VAL A 42 -12.81 -3.53 -15.67
C VAL A 42 -13.02 -5.05 -15.66
N ALA A 43 -13.32 -5.63 -16.81
CA ALA A 43 -13.35 -7.07 -16.94
C ALA A 43 -11.92 -7.63 -16.85
N ALA A 44 -11.73 -8.73 -16.12
CA ALA A 44 -10.47 -9.45 -16.16
C ALA A 44 -10.17 -9.91 -17.61
N PRO A 45 -8.88 -10.04 -18.00
CA PRO A 45 -8.47 -10.52 -19.31
C PRO A 45 -9.21 -11.79 -19.72
N ALA A 46 -9.51 -11.95 -21.01
CA ALA A 46 -10.32 -13.07 -21.50
C ALA A 46 -9.73 -14.44 -21.10
N ASP A 47 -8.41 -14.54 -21.11
CA ASP A 47 -7.62 -15.72 -20.74
C ASP A 47 -7.36 -15.88 -19.23
N ALA A 48 -7.80 -14.94 -18.39
CA ALA A 48 -7.77 -15.11 -16.94
C ALA A 48 -8.75 -16.22 -16.50
N PRO A 49 -8.41 -17.03 -15.49
CA PRO A 49 -9.28 -18.08 -14.98
C PRO A 49 -10.59 -17.51 -14.43
N ASP A 50 -11.64 -18.32 -14.41
CA ASP A 50 -12.97 -17.95 -13.87
C ASP A 50 -12.91 -17.36 -12.46
N PHE A 51 -11.94 -17.84 -11.67
CA PHE A 51 -11.67 -17.35 -10.33
C PHE A 51 -11.44 -15.82 -10.26
N LEU A 52 -10.86 -15.20 -11.28
CA LEU A 52 -10.55 -13.77 -11.35
C LEU A 52 -11.62 -12.93 -12.07
N LYS A 53 -12.67 -13.56 -12.63
CA LYS A 53 -13.77 -12.83 -13.29
C LYS A 53 -14.64 -12.05 -12.30
N HIS A 54 -14.50 -12.34 -11.01
CA HIS A 54 -15.19 -11.68 -9.90
C HIS A 54 -14.20 -11.41 -8.77
N SER A 55 -14.30 -10.26 -8.10
CA SER A 55 -13.41 -9.87 -7.01
C SER A 55 -14.15 -9.69 -5.68
N GLY A 56 -13.50 -10.00 -4.56
CA GLY A 56 -14.00 -9.73 -3.22
C GLY A 56 -14.79 -10.87 -2.59
N LYS A 57 -14.62 -12.11 -3.08
CA LYS A 57 -15.30 -13.31 -2.57
C LYS A 57 -14.93 -13.65 -1.13
N PHE A 58 -13.82 -13.15 -0.61
CA PHE A 58 -13.28 -13.49 0.72
C PHE A 58 -13.38 -12.35 1.73
N THR A 59 -14.25 -11.38 1.46
CA THR A 59 -14.41 -10.16 2.29
C THR A 59 -15.44 -10.29 3.40
N THR A 60 -16.02 -11.49 3.60
CA THR A 60 -16.96 -11.71 4.70
C THR A 60 -16.24 -11.61 6.06
N PRO A 61 -16.94 -11.19 7.14
CA PRO A 61 -16.32 -11.09 8.47
C PRO A 61 -15.72 -12.40 9.00
N ASP A 62 -16.29 -13.54 8.61
CA ASP A 62 -15.80 -14.88 8.98
C ASP A 62 -14.81 -15.47 7.97
N ARG A 63 -14.41 -14.67 6.96
CA ARG A 63 -13.48 -15.01 5.86
C ARG A 63 -13.90 -16.19 5.01
N LYS A 64 -15.17 -16.61 5.11
CA LYS A 64 -15.70 -17.62 4.20
C LYS A 64 -15.93 -17.01 2.83
N ARG A 65 -15.68 -17.84 1.83
CA ARG A 65 -16.05 -17.55 0.44
C ARG A 65 -17.55 -17.27 0.34
N THR A 66 -17.90 -16.18 -0.34
CA THR A 66 -19.24 -15.93 -0.87
C THR A 66 -19.19 -15.92 -2.39
N GLU A 67 -20.10 -16.64 -3.02
CA GLU A 67 -20.25 -16.67 -4.49
C GLU A 67 -21.46 -15.83 -4.95
N ALA A 68 -22.31 -15.39 -4.01
CA ALA A 68 -23.48 -14.58 -4.33
C ALA A 68 -23.07 -13.12 -4.56
N LEU A 69 -22.98 -12.72 -5.82
CA LEU A 69 -22.59 -11.38 -6.26
C LEU A 69 -23.46 -10.29 -5.64
N GLY A 70 -22.85 -9.18 -5.24
CA GLY A 70 -23.57 -7.99 -4.75
C GLY A 70 -24.37 -8.20 -3.46
N THR A 71 -24.00 -9.15 -2.60
CA THR A 71 -24.73 -9.47 -1.36
C THR A 71 -24.07 -8.97 -0.09
N VAL A 72 -22.73 -8.85 -0.07
CA VAL A 72 -21.97 -8.37 1.09
C VAL A 72 -21.87 -6.85 1.01
N PRO A 73 -22.33 -6.09 2.03
CA PRO A 73 -22.20 -4.64 2.03
C PRO A 73 -20.72 -4.20 1.95
N GLY A 74 -20.38 -3.39 0.94
CA GLY A 74 -19.08 -2.75 0.85
C GLY A 74 -18.95 -1.66 1.91
N LYS A 75 -17.75 -1.49 2.48
CA LYS A 75 -17.51 -0.56 3.58
C LYS A 75 -16.28 0.31 3.32
N ASP A 76 -16.36 1.54 3.81
CA ASP A 76 -15.26 2.48 3.97
C ASP A 76 -15.07 2.70 5.48
N GLY A 77 -14.05 2.03 6.04
CA GLY A 77 -13.94 1.84 7.49
C GLY A 77 -15.22 1.22 8.07
N ALA A 78 -15.88 1.94 8.98
CA ALA A 78 -17.14 1.49 9.59
C ALA A 78 -18.39 1.84 8.74
N ARG A 79 -18.27 2.70 7.73
CA ARG A 79 -19.39 3.23 6.96
C ARG A 79 -19.79 2.26 5.86
N VAL A 80 -21.06 1.87 5.81
CA VAL A 80 -21.62 1.10 4.69
C VAL A 80 -21.76 2.01 3.46
N THR A 81 -21.34 1.50 2.30
CA THR A 81 -21.42 2.18 1.00
C THR A 81 -22.57 1.60 0.15
N ASP A 82 -22.84 2.23 -0.99
CA ASP A 82 -23.84 1.73 -1.95
C ASP A 82 -23.35 0.56 -2.80
N LEU A 83 -22.05 0.24 -2.74
CA LEU A 83 -21.46 -0.89 -3.43
C LEU A 83 -21.52 -2.16 -2.59
N LYS A 84 -21.64 -3.31 -3.26
CA LYS A 84 -21.73 -4.62 -2.61
C LYS A 84 -20.84 -5.63 -3.31
N LEU A 85 -20.16 -6.44 -2.50
CA LEU A 85 -19.25 -7.50 -2.91
C LEU A 85 -20.00 -8.85 -2.97
N PRO A 86 -19.48 -9.83 -3.73
CA PRO A 86 -18.41 -9.70 -4.72
C PRO A 86 -18.84 -8.90 -5.96
N PHE A 87 -17.88 -8.32 -6.67
CA PHE A 87 -18.10 -7.59 -7.92
C PHE A 87 -17.98 -8.50 -9.14
N VAL A 88 -18.62 -8.08 -10.25
CA VAL A 88 -18.28 -8.58 -11.60
C VAL A 88 -17.11 -7.76 -12.12
N GLY A 89 -16.01 -8.42 -12.46
CA GLY A 89 -14.76 -7.78 -12.84
C GLY A 89 -13.90 -7.37 -11.65
N GLN A 90 -12.97 -6.44 -11.92
CA GLN A 90 -11.99 -5.90 -10.98
C GLN A 90 -12.25 -4.38 -10.80
N PRO A 91 -12.27 -3.86 -9.56
CA PRO A 91 -12.45 -2.44 -9.31
C PRO A 91 -11.21 -1.65 -9.76
N ILE A 92 -11.42 -0.51 -10.42
CA ILE A 92 -10.32 0.41 -10.77
C ILE A 92 -9.99 1.36 -9.61
N GLN A 93 -10.88 1.48 -8.63
CA GLN A 93 -10.68 2.40 -7.50
C GLN A 93 -9.72 1.83 -6.46
N GLY A 94 -9.13 2.72 -5.68
CA GLY A 94 -8.02 2.38 -4.78
C GLY A 94 -6.72 2.55 -5.56
N PHE A 95 -6.13 3.74 -5.42
CA PHE A 95 -4.92 4.12 -6.14
C PHE A 95 -3.77 4.28 -5.16
N SER A 96 -2.78 3.39 -5.26
CA SER A 96 -1.59 3.45 -4.45
C SER A 96 -0.40 3.87 -5.30
N GLY A 97 0.01 5.13 -5.15
CA GLY A 97 1.07 5.71 -5.97
C GLY A 97 0.59 6.27 -7.31
N ILE A 98 1.25 7.34 -7.74
CA ILE A 98 0.91 8.07 -8.96
C ILE A 98 2.15 8.71 -9.57
N LYS A 99 2.25 8.67 -10.90
CA LYS A 99 3.31 9.34 -11.66
C LYS A 99 2.76 10.07 -12.86
N THR A 100 3.07 11.36 -12.99
CA THR A 100 2.78 12.15 -14.19
C THR A 100 3.75 11.84 -15.32
N MET A 101 3.24 11.73 -16.55
CA MET A 101 3.99 11.54 -17.78
C MET A 101 4.12 12.84 -18.57
N ALA A 102 5.10 12.90 -19.48
CA ALA A 102 5.39 14.11 -20.27
C ALA A 102 4.22 14.54 -21.18
N ASP A 103 3.35 13.61 -21.57
CA ASP A 103 2.16 13.86 -22.38
C ASP A 103 0.93 14.30 -21.55
N GLY A 104 1.09 14.47 -20.23
CA GLY A 104 0.04 14.85 -19.31
C GLY A 104 -0.87 13.71 -18.85
N THR A 105 -0.60 12.46 -19.26
CA THR A 105 -1.22 11.28 -18.64
C THR A 105 -0.54 10.95 -17.30
N PHE A 106 -1.16 10.05 -16.55
CA PHE A 106 -0.66 9.57 -15.27
C PHE A 106 -0.63 8.05 -15.26
N TRP A 107 0.38 7.45 -14.66
CA TRP A 107 0.31 6.05 -14.24
C TRP A 107 -0.04 5.98 -12.77
N THR A 108 -0.95 5.08 -12.42
CA THR A 108 -1.36 4.71 -11.06
C THR A 108 -1.52 3.19 -11.01
N LEU A 109 -1.72 2.60 -9.85
CA LEU A 109 -1.93 1.16 -9.69
C LEU A 109 -3.01 0.86 -8.65
N SER A 110 -3.57 -0.34 -8.70
CA SER A 110 -4.32 -0.94 -7.60
C SER A 110 -3.37 -1.75 -6.72
N ASP A 111 -3.45 -1.52 -5.41
CA ASP A 111 -2.75 -2.29 -4.36
C ASP A 111 -3.37 -3.68 -4.19
N ASN A 112 -3.18 -4.32 -3.03
CA ASN A 112 -3.82 -5.61 -2.76
C ASN A 112 -5.35 -5.60 -2.91
N GLY A 113 -6.01 -4.44 -2.89
CA GLY A 113 -7.42 -4.22 -3.22
C GLY A 113 -8.37 -4.32 -2.04
N PHE A 114 -8.32 -5.39 -1.22
CA PHE A 114 -9.27 -5.59 -0.11
C PHE A 114 -8.66 -5.43 1.29
N GLY A 115 -7.47 -4.84 1.37
CA GLY A 115 -6.84 -4.35 2.61
C GLY A 115 -6.05 -5.40 3.38
N SER A 116 -5.94 -6.64 2.88
CA SER A 116 -4.99 -7.62 3.42
C SER A 116 -4.66 -8.72 2.44
N LYS A 117 -3.52 -9.39 2.64
CA LYS A 117 -3.16 -10.61 1.92
C LYS A 117 -4.26 -11.69 1.94
N ALA A 118 -4.91 -11.88 3.09
CA ALA A 118 -5.79 -13.00 3.33
C ALA A 118 -7.14 -12.94 2.60
N ASN A 119 -7.61 -11.75 2.21
CA ASN A 119 -8.89 -11.55 1.54
C ASN A 119 -8.74 -11.09 0.07
N SER A 120 -7.51 -11.00 -0.43
CA SER A 120 -7.19 -10.37 -1.71
C SER A 120 -6.75 -11.34 -2.80
N SER A 121 -6.93 -12.65 -2.58
CA SER A 121 -6.56 -13.68 -3.57
C SER A 121 -7.31 -13.59 -4.90
N ASP A 122 -8.44 -12.89 -4.96
CA ASP A 122 -9.21 -12.65 -6.18
C ASP A 122 -9.25 -11.18 -6.63
N SER A 123 -8.40 -10.35 -6.03
CA SER A 123 -8.08 -9.00 -6.49
C SER A 123 -6.87 -9.08 -7.41
N MET A 124 -7.03 -8.79 -8.69
CA MET A 124 -5.89 -8.76 -9.62
C MET A 124 -5.04 -7.53 -9.35
N LEU A 125 -3.71 -7.65 -9.51
CA LEU A 125 -2.82 -6.47 -9.53
C LEU A 125 -2.73 -5.93 -10.95
N PHE A 126 -2.87 -4.61 -11.10
CA PHE A 126 -2.80 -3.96 -12.40
C PHE A 126 -2.47 -2.47 -12.29
N LEU A 127 -1.86 -1.95 -13.35
CA LEU A 127 -1.52 -0.53 -13.51
C LEU A 127 -2.56 0.13 -14.41
N HIS A 128 -2.86 1.39 -14.15
CA HIS A 128 -3.79 2.20 -14.95
C HIS A 128 -3.06 3.41 -15.50
N GLN A 129 -3.18 3.62 -16.81
CA GLN A 129 -2.88 4.91 -17.40
C GLN A 129 -4.15 5.75 -17.35
N MET A 130 -4.08 6.90 -16.70
CA MET A 130 -5.18 7.82 -16.46
C MET A 130 -4.96 9.14 -17.20
N ARG A 131 -6.06 9.76 -17.62
CA ARG A 131 -6.10 11.16 -18.06
C ARG A 131 -7.10 11.91 -17.21
N PHE A 132 -6.73 13.10 -16.74
CA PHE A 132 -7.60 13.96 -15.96
C PHE A 132 -8.00 15.18 -16.77
N ASP A 133 -9.30 15.32 -17.01
CA ASP A 133 -9.90 16.55 -17.50
C ASP A 133 -10.39 17.36 -16.30
N TRP A 134 -9.53 18.28 -15.87
CA TRP A 134 -9.78 19.18 -14.75
C TRP A 134 -10.91 20.19 -15.02
N THR A 135 -11.20 20.48 -16.29
CA THR A 135 -12.27 21.43 -16.66
C THR A 135 -13.63 20.73 -16.63
N ALA A 136 -13.70 19.51 -17.16
CA ALA A 136 -14.90 18.69 -17.15
C ALA A 136 -15.14 17.92 -15.83
N ASN A 137 -14.23 18.03 -14.87
CA ASN A 137 -14.21 17.25 -13.63
C ASN A 137 -14.22 15.73 -13.86
N LYS A 138 -13.48 15.23 -14.85
CA LYS A 138 -13.55 13.82 -15.26
C LYS A 138 -12.19 13.14 -15.19
N ALA A 139 -12.16 11.95 -14.60
CA ALA A 139 -11.06 11.01 -14.77
C ALA A 139 -11.40 9.97 -15.85
N GLU A 140 -10.48 9.75 -16.77
CA GLU A 140 -10.56 8.77 -17.86
C GLU A 140 -9.48 7.72 -17.68
N VAL A 141 -9.87 6.45 -17.82
CA VAL A 141 -8.93 5.32 -17.88
C VAL A 141 -8.55 5.11 -19.34
N VAL A 142 -7.30 5.41 -19.68
CA VAL A 142 -6.75 5.26 -21.04
C VAL A 142 -6.38 3.80 -21.31
N LYS A 143 -5.73 3.15 -20.34
CA LYS A 143 -5.26 1.77 -20.45
C LYS A 143 -5.25 1.11 -19.08
N ASN A 144 -5.58 -0.18 -19.03
CA ASN A 144 -5.29 -1.05 -17.90
C ASN A 144 -4.21 -2.07 -18.32
N LEU A 145 -3.26 -2.34 -17.43
CA LEU A 145 -2.15 -3.28 -17.63
C LEU A 145 -2.13 -4.28 -16.47
N PHE A 146 -2.67 -5.48 -16.69
CA PHE A 146 -2.69 -6.53 -15.68
C PHE A 146 -1.32 -7.17 -15.48
N LEU A 147 -0.95 -7.38 -14.22
CA LEU A 147 0.34 -7.94 -13.86
C LEU A 147 0.29 -9.47 -13.82
N SER A 148 1.36 -10.10 -14.27
CA SER A 148 1.46 -11.57 -14.33
C SER A 148 2.90 -12.05 -14.23
N ASP A 149 3.09 -13.33 -13.93
CA ASP A 149 4.40 -13.97 -13.79
C ASP A 149 4.53 -15.21 -14.71
N PRO A 150 4.37 -15.08 -16.04
CA PRO A 150 4.37 -16.25 -16.94
C PRO A 150 5.72 -16.98 -16.95
N ASN A 151 6.80 -16.28 -16.61
CA ASN A 151 8.17 -16.80 -16.64
C ASN A 151 8.64 -17.39 -15.30
N LYS A 152 7.76 -17.45 -14.29
CA LYS A 152 8.06 -18.01 -12.96
C LYS A 152 9.24 -17.32 -12.26
N ILE A 153 9.26 -15.99 -12.35
CA ILE A 153 10.26 -15.13 -11.71
C ILE A 153 10.04 -15.07 -10.19
N ALA A 154 8.80 -15.10 -9.72
CA ALA A 154 8.54 -15.08 -8.28
C ALA A 154 9.23 -16.29 -7.61
N PRO A 155 10.10 -16.07 -6.59
CA PRO A 155 10.88 -17.16 -5.98
C PRO A 155 10.09 -18.01 -4.98
N PHE A 156 8.78 -17.76 -4.87
CA PHE A 156 7.85 -18.44 -3.97
C PHE A 156 6.53 -18.72 -4.71
N PRO A 157 5.72 -19.69 -4.23
CA PRO A 157 4.42 -19.97 -4.84
C PRO A 157 3.49 -18.76 -4.77
N ILE A 158 2.83 -18.47 -5.89
CA ILE A 158 1.78 -17.45 -6.00
C ILE A 158 0.40 -18.10 -6.08
N VAL A 159 -0.68 -17.33 -5.93
CA VAL A 159 -2.08 -17.84 -5.92
C VAL A 159 -2.40 -18.66 -7.18
N LEU A 160 -1.94 -18.19 -8.34
CA LEU A 160 -2.22 -18.81 -9.64
C LEU A 160 -1.05 -19.62 -10.21
N GLU A 161 -0.24 -20.21 -9.32
CA GLU A 161 0.93 -21.05 -9.63
C GLU A 161 0.67 -22.09 -10.73
N GLY A 162 -0.53 -22.69 -10.73
CA GLY A 162 -0.95 -23.75 -11.65
C GLY A 162 -1.56 -23.29 -12.97
N THR A 163 -1.64 -21.99 -13.23
CA THR A 163 -2.16 -21.45 -14.51
C THR A 163 -1.02 -21.12 -15.47
N GLU A 164 -1.29 -21.05 -16.78
CA GLU A 164 -0.25 -20.69 -17.76
C GLU A 164 0.23 -19.24 -17.61
N LYS A 165 -0.72 -18.31 -17.46
CA LYS A 165 -0.41 -16.87 -17.40
C LYS A 165 0.08 -16.40 -16.04
N ARG A 166 -0.30 -17.09 -14.95
CA ARG A 166 0.16 -16.74 -13.60
C ARG A 166 -0.13 -15.27 -13.25
N TYR A 167 -1.35 -14.82 -13.49
CA TYR A 167 -1.78 -13.47 -13.11
C TYR A 167 -1.53 -13.23 -11.62
N LEU A 168 -0.97 -12.07 -11.29
CA LEU A 168 -0.65 -11.69 -9.92
C LEU A 168 -1.88 -11.10 -9.22
N THR A 169 -1.98 -11.38 -7.93
CA THR A 169 -3.11 -10.98 -7.09
C THR A 169 -2.65 -10.25 -5.84
N GLY A 170 -3.56 -9.56 -5.16
CA GLY A 170 -3.29 -8.91 -3.88
C GLY A 170 -2.96 -9.84 -2.72
N ALA A 171 -2.95 -11.16 -2.94
CA ALA A 171 -2.39 -12.12 -1.98
C ALA A 171 -0.91 -12.45 -2.25
N ASP A 172 -0.40 -12.09 -3.43
CA ASP A 172 0.98 -12.36 -3.85
C ASP A 172 1.90 -11.21 -3.46
N PHE A 173 1.49 -9.98 -3.78
CA PHE A 173 2.18 -8.73 -3.49
C PHE A 173 1.18 -7.65 -3.07
N ASP A 174 1.69 -6.65 -2.38
CA ASP A 174 0.98 -5.43 -1.97
C ASP A 174 1.72 -4.22 -2.53
N ILE A 175 1.46 -3.92 -3.80
CA ILE A 175 2.17 -2.86 -4.51
C ILE A 175 1.61 -1.49 -4.12
N GLU A 176 2.47 -0.58 -3.66
CA GLU A 176 2.02 0.73 -3.14
C GLU A 176 2.63 1.93 -3.87
N SER A 177 3.64 1.69 -4.72
CA SER A 177 4.39 2.76 -5.38
C SER A 177 4.88 2.37 -6.76
N ILE A 178 5.06 3.36 -7.64
CA ILE A 178 5.33 3.14 -9.07
C ILE A 178 6.35 4.13 -9.66
N GLN A 179 7.30 3.62 -10.45
CA GLN A 179 8.16 4.41 -11.33
C GLN A 179 8.19 3.79 -12.75
N PRO A 180 7.48 4.39 -13.72
CA PRO A 180 7.62 4.07 -15.13
C PRO A 180 9.03 4.39 -15.63
N VAL A 181 9.60 3.47 -16.41
CA VAL A 181 10.89 3.58 -17.08
C VAL A 181 10.75 3.13 -18.54
N ALA A 182 11.82 3.23 -19.33
CA ALA A 182 11.75 3.01 -20.78
C ALA A 182 11.24 1.60 -21.18
N ASP A 183 11.52 0.59 -20.37
CA ASP A 183 11.23 -0.82 -20.63
C ASP A 183 10.19 -1.42 -19.66
N GLY A 184 9.45 -0.60 -18.91
CA GLY A 184 8.37 -1.07 -18.03
C GLY A 184 8.25 -0.26 -16.76
N PHE A 185 8.10 -0.91 -15.61
CA PHE A 185 7.75 -0.26 -14.35
C PHE A 185 8.46 -0.88 -13.15
N TRP A 186 9.05 -0.04 -12.31
CA TRP A 186 9.47 -0.42 -10.96
C TRP A 186 8.33 -0.20 -9.98
N LEU A 187 8.11 -1.16 -9.09
CA LEU A 187 7.04 -1.14 -8.10
C LEU A 187 7.60 -1.43 -6.70
N GLY A 188 7.16 -0.69 -5.69
CA GLY A 188 7.44 -1.02 -4.30
C GLY A 188 6.34 -1.90 -3.71
N ASP A 189 6.72 -2.93 -2.96
CA ASP A 189 5.82 -3.87 -2.28
C ASP A 189 5.92 -3.78 -0.74
N GLU A 190 4.82 -4.09 -0.05
CA GLU A 190 4.79 -4.13 1.42
C GLU A 190 4.97 -5.50 2.07
N PHE A 191 4.61 -6.58 1.38
CA PHE A 191 4.61 -7.91 2.01
C PHE A 191 6.02 -8.43 2.25
N GLY A 192 6.97 -8.21 1.34
CA GLY A 192 8.36 -8.57 1.53
C GLY A 192 9.00 -7.79 2.69
N PRO A 193 9.23 -6.47 2.52
CA PRO A 193 9.03 -5.68 1.31
C PRO A 193 9.98 -6.05 0.16
N TYR A 194 9.48 -5.98 -1.08
CA TYR A 194 10.26 -6.22 -2.29
C TYR A 194 10.31 -4.97 -3.18
N LEU A 195 11.41 -4.80 -3.94
CA LEU A 195 11.39 -3.97 -5.14
C LEU A 195 11.11 -4.89 -6.33
N LEU A 196 10.02 -4.62 -7.06
CA LEU A 196 9.58 -5.43 -8.18
C LEU A 196 9.84 -4.70 -9.50
N LYS A 197 10.10 -5.45 -10.56
CA LYS A 197 10.15 -4.96 -11.94
C LYS A 197 9.16 -5.73 -12.80
N VAL A 198 8.40 -4.99 -13.59
CA VAL A 198 7.58 -5.55 -14.67
C VAL A 198 7.95 -4.90 -16.01
N ASP A 199 7.79 -5.65 -17.10
CA ASP A 199 7.97 -5.16 -18.47
C ASP A 199 6.78 -4.28 -18.94
N ILE A 200 6.81 -3.82 -20.19
CA ILE A 200 5.75 -2.98 -20.76
C ILE A 200 4.42 -3.73 -21.00
N GLU A 201 4.48 -5.06 -21.02
CA GLU A 201 3.34 -5.97 -21.10
C GLU A 201 2.78 -6.35 -19.71
N GLY A 202 3.47 -5.99 -18.63
CA GLY A 202 3.05 -6.28 -17.25
C GLY A 202 3.56 -7.63 -16.72
N HIS A 203 4.52 -8.27 -17.40
CA HIS A 203 5.14 -9.48 -16.89
C HIS A 203 6.23 -9.15 -15.87
N LEU A 204 6.21 -9.85 -14.73
CA LEU A 204 7.24 -9.80 -13.71
C LEU A 204 8.59 -10.23 -14.31
N THR A 205 9.62 -9.42 -14.09
CA THR A 205 11.00 -9.71 -14.53
C THR A 205 11.96 -9.80 -13.35
N ASP A 206 11.69 -9.08 -12.26
CA ASP A 206 12.55 -9.07 -11.07
C ASP A 206 11.75 -8.98 -9.77
N VAL A 207 12.23 -9.70 -8.75
CA VAL A 207 11.76 -9.61 -7.35
C VAL A 207 12.99 -9.46 -6.46
N ILE A 208 13.25 -8.24 -6.01
CA ILE A 208 14.47 -7.90 -5.27
C ILE A 208 14.14 -7.80 -3.78
N PRO A 209 14.68 -8.68 -2.91
CA PRO A 209 14.47 -8.59 -1.47
C PRO A 209 15.14 -7.36 -0.88
N THR A 210 14.49 -6.74 0.10
CA THR A 210 15.00 -5.54 0.75
C THR A 210 16.01 -5.87 1.84
N THR A 211 17.14 -5.17 1.83
CA THR A 211 18.11 -5.18 2.93
C THR A 211 18.40 -3.78 3.43
N LEU A 212 18.63 -3.64 4.72
CA LEU A 212 19.10 -2.41 5.38
C LEU A 212 20.34 -2.77 6.20
N ASP A 213 21.45 -2.06 5.95
CA ASP A 213 22.74 -2.31 6.61
C ASP A 213 23.19 -3.80 6.55
N GLY A 214 22.92 -4.45 5.42
CA GLY A 214 23.24 -5.87 5.18
C GLY A 214 22.30 -6.87 5.88
N LYS A 215 21.27 -6.40 6.58
CA LYS A 215 20.25 -7.25 7.22
C LYS A 215 18.95 -7.27 6.41
N PRO A 216 18.24 -8.41 6.33
CA PRO A 216 16.92 -8.46 5.71
C PRO A 216 15.94 -7.52 6.41
N VAL A 217 15.08 -6.87 5.62
CA VAL A 217 13.86 -6.21 6.11
C VAL A 217 12.70 -7.15 5.82
N LEU A 218 12.01 -7.59 6.86
CA LEU A 218 10.95 -8.59 6.77
C LEU A 218 9.68 -8.06 7.45
N SER A 219 8.57 -8.07 6.73
CA SER A 219 7.23 -7.92 7.29
C SER A 219 6.69 -9.29 7.75
N PRO A 220 5.63 -9.33 8.59
CA PRO A 220 4.99 -10.60 8.98
C PRO A 220 4.28 -11.32 7.82
N ASP A 221 4.03 -10.67 6.69
CA ASP A 221 3.38 -11.27 5.52
C ASP A 221 4.40 -11.76 4.47
N ASN A 222 5.70 -11.60 4.76
CA ASN A 222 6.79 -12.06 3.91
C ASN A 222 6.73 -13.59 3.76
N PRO A 223 6.81 -14.14 2.52
CA PRO A 223 6.75 -15.58 2.26
C PRO A 223 7.79 -16.45 3.00
N LEU A 224 8.88 -15.85 3.48
CA LEU A 224 9.91 -16.54 4.27
C LEU A 224 9.53 -16.72 5.75
N ILE A 225 8.49 -16.01 6.24
CA ILE A 225 8.03 -16.11 7.61
C ILE A 225 7.13 -17.34 7.76
N GLN A 226 7.64 -18.34 8.48
CA GLN A 226 6.89 -19.55 8.81
C GLN A 226 6.63 -19.62 10.32
N LEU A 227 5.36 -19.85 10.67
CA LEU A 227 5.00 -20.14 12.05
C LEU A 227 5.56 -21.50 12.48
N PRO A 228 6.06 -21.63 13.72
CA PRO A 228 6.50 -22.91 14.22
C PRO A 228 5.31 -23.87 14.36
N GLY A 229 5.54 -25.16 14.06
CA GLY A 229 4.53 -26.21 14.28
C GLY A 229 4.26 -26.54 15.76
N ASN A 230 5.02 -25.96 16.68
CA ASN A 230 4.88 -26.13 18.13
C ASN A 230 4.61 -24.76 18.78
N PRO A 231 3.49 -24.57 19.51
CA PRO A 231 3.16 -23.30 20.14
C PRO A 231 4.13 -22.88 21.26
N ALA A 232 4.95 -23.79 21.78
CA ALA A 232 5.99 -23.48 22.75
C ALA A 232 7.33 -23.05 22.09
N ALA A 233 7.47 -23.19 20.77
CA ALA A 233 8.68 -22.78 20.07
C ALA A 233 8.74 -21.26 19.91
N LYS A 234 9.94 -20.74 19.74
CA LYS A 234 10.18 -19.32 19.50
C LYS A 234 9.53 -18.91 18.16
N MET A 235 8.79 -17.81 18.17
CA MET A 235 8.21 -17.22 16.96
C MET A 235 9.32 -16.69 16.02
N PRO A 236 9.09 -16.70 14.70
CA PRO A 236 9.99 -16.06 13.75
C PRO A 236 10.13 -14.56 14.06
N VAL A 237 11.31 -14.02 13.76
CA VAL A 237 11.59 -12.60 13.93
C VAL A 237 11.34 -11.88 12.62
N PHE A 238 10.56 -10.80 12.68
CA PHE A 238 10.40 -9.81 11.64
C PHE A 238 10.69 -8.44 12.26
N ASN A 239 11.22 -7.51 11.47
CA ASN A 239 11.69 -6.19 11.93
C ASN A 239 10.88 -5.04 11.31
N LEU A 240 9.78 -5.34 10.63
CA LEU A 240 8.84 -4.38 10.08
C LEU A 240 7.42 -4.83 10.39
N LYS A 241 6.54 -3.88 10.74
CA LYS A 241 5.12 -4.18 10.94
C LYS A 241 4.44 -4.57 9.61
N ARG A 242 3.28 -5.23 9.68
CA ARG A 242 2.34 -5.33 8.55
C ARG A 242 1.92 -3.92 8.13
N SER A 243 1.79 -3.68 6.82
CA SER A 243 1.57 -2.37 6.22
C SER A 243 2.63 -1.39 6.72
N GLY A 244 3.75 -1.40 6.03
CA GLY A 244 5.03 -1.05 6.60
C GLY A 244 6.12 -0.92 5.56
N GLY A 245 5.95 -1.54 4.40
CA GLY A 245 6.94 -1.59 3.34
C GLY A 245 6.86 -0.38 2.43
N PHE A 246 7.09 -0.55 1.13
CA PHE A 246 7.39 0.58 0.24
C PHE A 246 6.16 1.36 -0.25
N GLU A 247 5.72 2.32 0.55
CA GLU A 247 4.71 3.35 0.21
C GLU A 247 5.18 4.39 -0.80
N GLY A 248 6.47 4.73 -0.73
CA GLY A 248 7.06 5.74 -1.61
C GLY A 248 8.16 5.12 -2.44
N LEU A 249 8.18 5.43 -3.73
CA LEU A 249 9.29 5.11 -4.61
C LEU A 249 9.64 6.33 -5.44
N ALA A 250 10.89 6.74 -5.41
CA ALA A 250 11.43 7.81 -6.24
C ALA A 250 12.59 7.30 -7.10
N MET A 251 12.83 7.96 -8.23
CA MET A 251 13.96 7.69 -9.12
C MET A 251 14.87 8.91 -9.17
N SER A 252 16.18 8.69 -9.19
CA SER A 252 17.16 9.78 -9.38
C SER A 252 16.98 10.47 -10.73
N LYS A 253 17.44 11.72 -10.85
CA LYS A 253 17.29 12.52 -12.08
C LYS A 253 17.99 11.92 -13.29
N ASP A 254 19.09 11.22 -13.07
CA ASP A 254 19.84 10.48 -14.08
C ASP A 254 19.31 9.06 -14.33
N GLY A 255 18.30 8.62 -13.56
CA GLY A 255 17.66 7.31 -13.69
C GLY A 255 18.49 6.14 -13.18
N SER A 256 19.67 6.37 -12.57
CA SER A 256 20.56 5.30 -12.16
C SER A 256 20.21 4.67 -10.82
N LYS A 257 19.33 5.29 -10.03
CA LYS A 257 18.99 4.85 -8.67
C LYS A 257 17.51 4.96 -8.38
N LEU A 258 17.05 4.06 -7.50
CA LEU A 258 15.72 4.13 -6.90
C LEU A 258 15.84 4.37 -5.39
N TYR A 259 14.86 5.06 -4.84
CA TYR A 259 14.77 5.39 -3.43
C TYR A 259 13.40 4.94 -2.91
N GLY A 260 13.37 3.82 -2.21
CA GLY A 260 12.17 3.27 -1.58
C GLY A 260 12.01 3.81 -0.16
N LEU A 261 10.89 4.46 0.14
CA LEU A 261 10.50 4.92 1.47
C LEU A 261 9.59 3.88 2.12
N LEU A 262 9.98 3.41 3.30
CA LEU A 262 9.13 2.54 4.13
C LEU A 262 7.98 3.33 4.77
N GLU A 263 6.77 2.76 4.84
CA GLU A 263 5.66 3.27 5.67
C GLU A 263 6.01 3.17 7.16
N GLY A 264 6.63 2.05 7.51
CA GLY A 264 6.85 1.62 8.88
C GLY A 264 8.27 1.89 9.35
N ALA A 265 8.41 2.20 10.63
CA ALA A 265 9.71 2.22 11.29
C ALA A 265 10.24 0.79 11.44
N ILE A 266 11.56 0.64 11.34
CA ILE A 266 12.23 -0.62 11.66
C ILE A 266 12.17 -0.86 13.16
N TYR A 267 11.95 -2.10 13.57
CA TYR A 267 12.00 -2.52 14.97
C TYR A 267 13.40 -3.03 15.32
N GLY A 268 13.95 -2.52 16.42
CA GLY A 268 15.17 -3.05 17.03
C GLY A 268 14.92 -4.35 17.80
N ASP A 269 16.00 -5.01 18.22
CA ASP A 269 15.96 -6.32 18.91
C ASP A 269 15.17 -6.31 20.23
N ASN A 270 15.02 -5.14 20.86
CA ASN A 270 14.24 -4.90 22.07
C ASN A 270 12.74 -4.63 21.79
N GLY A 271 12.31 -4.67 20.53
CA GLY A 271 10.94 -4.40 20.10
C GLY A 271 10.57 -2.92 20.05
N THR A 272 11.53 -1.99 20.17
CA THR A 272 11.27 -0.56 20.00
C THR A 272 11.43 -0.14 18.55
N MET A 273 10.56 0.76 18.08
CA MET A 273 10.71 1.40 16.78
C MET A 273 11.98 2.25 16.73
N GLU A 274 12.58 2.32 15.56
CA GLU A 274 13.70 3.18 15.30
C GLU A 274 13.36 4.65 15.53
N THR A 275 14.34 5.42 16.00
CA THR A 275 14.17 6.86 16.24
C THR A 275 15.36 7.66 15.73
N ALA A 276 15.09 8.88 15.28
CA ALA A 276 16.06 9.91 14.95
C ALA A 276 15.60 11.22 15.57
N ASP A 277 16.52 11.96 16.21
CA ASP A 277 16.24 13.24 16.88
C ASP A 277 15.06 13.19 17.87
N GLY A 278 14.87 12.05 18.55
CA GLY A 278 13.81 11.84 19.54
C GLY A 278 12.42 11.52 18.95
N HIS A 279 12.31 11.36 17.63
CA HIS A 279 11.08 11.01 16.92
C HIS A 279 11.19 9.65 16.26
N THR A 280 10.05 8.95 16.08
CA THR A 280 10.00 7.73 15.26
C THR A 280 10.52 8.02 13.86
N ALA A 281 11.43 7.19 13.38
CA ALA A 281 12.07 7.34 12.07
C ALA A 281 11.68 6.21 11.13
N ILE A 282 11.40 6.57 9.88
CA ILE A 282 11.23 5.65 8.76
C ILE A 282 12.42 5.77 7.81
N ARG A 283 12.75 4.69 7.11
CA ARG A 283 13.95 4.61 6.27
C ARG A 283 13.65 4.88 4.80
N ILE A 284 14.58 5.56 4.15
CA ILE A 284 14.72 5.57 2.69
C ILE A 284 15.86 4.62 2.34
N ILE A 285 15.59 3.67 1.45
CA ILE A 285 16.52 2.64 1.00
C ILE A 285 16.87 2.91 -0.46
N GLU A 286 18.17 2.95 -0.75
CA GLU A 286 18.70 3.15 -2.10
C GLU A 286 18.92 1.81 -2.79
N PHE A 287 18.54 1.73 -4.07
CA PHE A 287 18.78 0.62 -4.98
C PHE A 287 19.53 1.10 -6.23
#